data_AF-A0A8T5QRZ5-F1
#
_entry.id   AF-A0A8T5QRZ5-F1
#
_cell.length_a   1.000
_cell.length_b   1.000
_cell.length_c   1.000
_cell.angle_alpha   90.00
_cell.angle_beta   90.00
_cell.angle_gamma   90.00
#
_symmetry.space_group_name_H-M   'P 1'
#
loop_
_entity.id
_entity.type
_entity.pdbx_description
1 polymer ?
#
loop_
_entity_poly.entity_id
_entity_poly.type
_entity_poly.pdbx_seq_one_letter_code
_entity_poly.pdbx_strand_id
1 'polypeptide(L)' 'MKKKISISIDEETLLKILEHIEKGRFRNKSHAIEYAVNTMLK' A
#
# COMPACT_ATOMS: atom_id res chain seq x y z
N MET A 1 -3.02 15.66 8.82
CA MET A 1 -1.87 15.02 9.50
C MET A 1 -2.01 13.51 9.38
N LYS A 2 -0.96 12.78 8.99
CA LYS A 2 -1.01 11.31 8.88
C LYS A 2 -0.58 10.65 10.19
N LYS A 3 -1.20 9.52 10.56
CA LYS A 3 -0.81 8.67 11.69
C LYS A 3 -0.06 7.45 11.16
N LYS A 4 0.93 6.97 11.90
CA LYS A 4 1.67 5.74 11.57
C LYS A 4 0.97 4.54 12.18
N ILE A 5 0.87 3.46 11.42
CA ILE A 5 0.40 2.15 11.87
C ILE A 5 1.44 1.10 11.46
N SER A 6 1.52 0.02 12.23
CA SER A 6 2.26 -1.19 11.87
C SER A 6 1.26 -2.27 11.51
N ILE A 7 1.48 -2.99 10.41
CA ILE A 7 0.60 -4.06 9.94
C ILE A 7 1.44 -5.28 9.56
N SER A 8 0.86 -6.47 9.74
CA SER A 8 1.38 -7.70 9.15
C SER A 8 0.55 -8.01 7.91
N ILE A 9 1.21 -8.44 6.83
CA ILE A 9 0.58 -8.81 5.57
C ILE A 9 1.31 -10.02 4.98
N ASP A 10 0.60 -10.80 4.17
CA ASP A 10 1.20 -11.92 3.46
C ASP A 10 2.29 -11.45 2.48
N GLU A 11 3.32 -12.28 2.32
CA GLU A 11 4.46 -11.99 1.46
C GLU A 11 4.04 -11.76 0.00
N GLU A 12 3.13 -12.58 -0.52
CA GLU A 12 2.60 -12.42 -1.88
C GLU A 12 1.94 -11.06 -2.09
N THR A 13 1.20 -10.58 -1.08
CA THR A 13 0.56 -9.25 -1.12
C THR A 13 1.61 -8.14 -1.09
N LEU A 14 2.66 -8.29 -0.28
CA LEU A 14 3.78 -7.35 -0.27
C LEU A 14 4.48 -7.27 -1.63
N LEU A 15 4.72 -8.41 -2.28
CA LEU A 15 5.37 -8.46 -3.60
C LEU A 15 4.56 -7.72 -4.67
N LYS A 16 3.23 -7.92 -4.71
CA LYS A 16 2.33 -7.19 -5.62
C LYS A 16 2.37 -5.68 -5.38
N ILE A 17 2.44 -5.26 -4.12
CA ILE A 17 2.57 -3.83 -3.78
C ILE A 17 3.89 -3.27 -4.30
N LEU A 18 4.99 -3.98 -4.12
CA LEU A 18 6.32 -3.56 -4.58
C LEU A 18 6.37 -3.45 -6.11
N GLU A 19 5.83 -4.43 -6.83
CA GLU A 19 5.75 -4.40 -8.30
C GLU A 19 5.00 -3.15 -8.80
N HIS A 20 3.89 -2.77 -8.15
CA HIS A 20 3.17 -1.55 -8.52
C HIS A 20 3.91 -0.25 -8.17
N ILE A 21 4.76 -0.27 -7.15
CA ILE A 21 5.64 0.86 -6.83
C ILE A 21 6.72 0.99 -7.91
N GLU A 22 7.35 -0.12 -8.32
CA GLU A 22 8.36 -0.14 -9.38
C GLU A 22 7.79 0.35 -10.72
N LYS A 23 6.55 -0.03 -11.04
CA LYS A 23 5.81 0.47 -12.22
C LYS A 23 5.40 1.94 -12.12
N GLY A 24 5.76 2.64 -11.04
CA GLY A 24 5.46 4.06 -10.84
C GLY A 24 4.00 4.37 -10.49
N ARG A 25 3.15 3.36 -10.24
CA ARG A 25 1.75 3.60 -9.84
C ARG A 25 1.63 4.17 -8.43
N PHE A 26 2.56 3.82 -7.54
CA PHE A 26 2.58 4.33 -6.17
C PHE A 26 3.96 4.86 -5.78
N ARG A 27 3.96 5.93 -4.98
CA ARG A 27 5.18 6.58 -4.49
C ARG A 27 5.93 5.74 -3.45
N ASN A 28 5.21 4.94 -2.67
CA ASN A 28 5.73 4.07 -1.60
C ASN A 28 4.63 3.14 -1.07
N LYS A 29 4.99 2.25 -0.13
CA LYS A 29 4.07 1.30 0.52
C LYS A 29 2.89 1.99 1.19
N SER A 30 3.13 3.09 1.93
CA SER A 30 2.06 3.82 2.61
C SER A 30 1.04 4.40 1.63
N HIS A 31 1.49 4.91 0.48
CA HIS A 31 0.60 5.41 -0.56
C HIS A 31 -0.26 4.31 -1.18
N ALA A 32 0.32 3.13 -1.43
CA ALA A 32 -0.40 1.97 -1.96
C ALA A 32 -1.50 1.49 -0.98
N ILE A 33 -1.14 1.33 0.30
CA ILE A 33 -2.10 0.90 1.33
C ILE A 33 -3.20 1.94 1.54
N GLU A 34 -2.85 3.23 1.62
CA GLU A 34 -3.84 4.30 1.79
C GLU A 34 -4.79 4.39 0.59
N TYR A 35 -4.31 4.19 -0.63
CA TYR A 35 -5.16 4.10 -1.82
C TYR A 35 -6.15 2.93 -1.71
N ALA A 36 -5.65 1.71 -1.43
CA ALA A 36 -6.48 0.51 -1.32
C ALA A 36 -7.55 0.64 -0.21
N VAL A 37 -7.16 1.12 0.97
CA VAL A 37 -8.08 1.35 2.09
C VAL A 37 -9.14 2.39 1.73
N ASN A 38 -8.76 3.49 1.07
CA ASN A 38 -9.73 4.47 0.60
C ASN A 38 -10.67 3.91 -0.47
N THR A 39 -10.19 3.07 -1.38
CA THR A 39 -11.05 2.43 -2.40
C THR A 39 -12.01 1.40 -1.81
N MET A 40 -11.61 0.73 -0.71
CA MET A 40 -12.44 -0.29 -0.06
C MET A 40 -13.48 0.30 0.90
N LEU A 41 -13.11 1.34 1.66
CA LEU A 41 -13.95 1.89 2.73
C LEU A 41 -14.78 3.12 2.30
N LYS A 42 -14.58 3.63 1.09
CA LYS A 42 -15.32 4.78 0.54
C LYS A 42 -16.18 4.34 -0.63
#